data_AF-A0A1R1CFP8-F1
#
_entry.id   AF-A0A1R1CFP8-F1
#
_cell.length_a   1.000
_cell.length_b   1.000
_cell.length_c   1.000
_cell.angle_alpha   90.00
_cell.angle_beta   90.00
_cell.angle_gamma   90.00
#
_symmetry.space_group_name_H-M   'P 1'
#
loop_
_entity.id
_entity.type
_entity.pdbx_description
1 polymer ?
#
loop_
_entity_poly.entity_id
_entity_poly.type
_entity_poly.pdbx_seq_one_letter_code
_entity_poly.pdbx_strand_id
1 'polypeptide(L)'
;MVGYVNTLIEIYTYMLIAYVLLSWLPSAKESFIGEILGKLCEPYLSIFRRFIPPIAGVIDISPIVALIALRFVGQGIAAVLLFFIK
;
A
#
# COMPACT_ATOMS: atom_id res chain seq x y z
N MET A 1 22.20 -0.80 -2.10
CA MET A 1 21.19 -0.01 -2.85
C MET A 1 19.87 -0.76 -2.98
N VAL A 2 19.84 -1.94 -3.63
CA VAL A 2 18.61 -2.76 -3.77
C VAL A 2 17.99 -3.15 -2.42
N GLY A 3 18.80 -3.47 -1.41
CA GLY A 3 18.30 -3.76 -0.06
C GLY A 3 17.45 -2.65 0.54
N TYR A 4 17.81 -1.38 0.34
CA TYR A 4 17.02 -0.25 0.83
C TYR A 4 15.65 -0.16 0.14
N VAL A 5 15.59 -0.45 -1.16
CA VAL A 5 14.31 -0.50 -1.90
C VAL A 5 13.41 -1.58 -1.34
N ASN A 6 13.96 -2.78 -1.12
CA ASN A 6 13.19 -3.89 -0.56
C ASN A 6 12.63 -3.55 0.83
N THR A 7 13.45 -2.96 1.71
CA THR A 7 13.01 -2.52 3.04
C THR A 7 11.90 -1.47 2.95
N LEU A 8 12.01 -0.48 2.06
CA LEU A 8 10.97 0.54 1.90
C LEU A 8 9.64 -0.06 1.38
N ILE A 9 9.71 -0.97 0.41
CA ILE A 9 8.54 -1.67 -0.12
C ILE A 9 7.88 -2.53 0.96
N GLU A 10 8.67 -3.19 1.80
CA GLU A 10 8.18 -4.00 2.92
C GLU A 10 7.51 -3.15 4.00
N ILE A 11 8.13 -2.04 4.41
CA ILE A 11 7.55 -1.08 5.35
C ILE A 11 6.20 -0.57 4.81
N TYR A 12 6.17 -0.12 3.55
CA TYR A 12 4.94 0.40 2.96
C TYR A 12 3.86 -0.68 2.79
N THR A 13 4.26 -1.91 2.51
CA THR A 13 3.36 -3.09 2.50
C THR A 13 2.69 -3.28 3.86
N TYR A 14 3.46 -3.27 4.95
CA TYR A 14 2.91 -3.39 6.30
C TYR A 14 2.04 -2.20 6.69
N MET A 15 2.39 -0.97 6.27
CA MET A 15 1.56 0.21 6.48
C MET A 15 0.19 0.07 5.79
N LEU A 16 0.16 -0.39 4.54
CA LEU A 16 -1.09 -0.64 3.81
C LEU A 16 -1.93 -1.71 4.49
N ILE A 17 -1.32 -2.82 4.92
CA ILE A 17 -2.03 -3.88 5.64
C ILE A 17 -2.61 -3.32 6.95
N ALA A 18 -1.82 -2.62 7.74
CA ALA A 18 -2.28 -2.01 8.99
C ALA A 18 -3.43 -1.02 8.74
N TYR A 19 -3.31 -0.16 7.74
CA TYR A 19 -4.35 0.81 7.38
C TYR A 19 -5.67 0.13 6.97
N VAL A 20 -5.59 -0.91 6.15
CA VAL A 20 -6.77 -1.68 5.71
C VAL A 20 -7.44 -2.36 6.88
N LEU A 21 -6.68 -2.99 7.78
CA LEU A 21 -7.24 -3.60 8.99
C LEU A 21 -7.89 -2.55 9.91
N LEU A 22 -7.26 -1.38 10.07
CA LEU A 22 -7.84 -0.27 10.83
C LEU A 22 -9.11 0.27 10.19
N SER A 23 -9.23 0.22 8.86
CA SER A 23 -10.44 0.70 8.16
C SER A 23 -11.71 -0.07 8.54
N TRP A 24 -11.56 -1.30 9.04
CA TRP A 24 -12.66 -2.14 9.52
C TRP A 24 -13.05 -1.82 10.98
N LEU A 25 -12.24 -1.03 11.68
CA LEU A 25 -12.44 -0.63 13.08
C LEU A 25 -12.54 0.90 13.17
N PRO A 26 -13.76 1.48 13.09
CA PRO A 26 -13.95 2.94 13.00
C PRO A 26 -13.21 3.73 14.09
N SER A 27 -13.30 3.31 15.35
CA SER A 27 -12.62 3.96 16.48
C SER A 27 -11.09 3.94 16.37
N ALA A 28 -10.53 2.92 15.72
CA ALA A 28 -9.08 2.81 15.54
C ALA A 28 -8.60 3.63 14.33
N LYS A 29 -9.42 3.75 13.28
CA LYS A 29 -9.17 4.62 12.13
C LYS A 29 -9.10 6.10 12.51
N GLU A 30 -9.92 6.52 13.48
CA GLU A 30 -9.96 7.89 14.02
C GLU A 30 -8.82 8.19 15.02
N SER A 31 -8.01 7.21 15.38
CA SER A 31 -6.84 7.42 16.23
C SER A 31 -5.76 8.23 15.50
N PHE A 32 -4.84 8.84 16.25
CA PHE A 32 -3.67 9.52 15.71
C PHE A 32 -2.86 8.66 14.72
N ILE A 33 -2.70 7.36 15.02
CA ILE A 33 -2.00 6.40 14.15
C ILE A 33 -2.81 6.14 12.89
N GLY A 34 -4.13 5.99 13.02
CA GLY A 34 -5.05 5.81 11.89
C GLY A 34 -5.04 6.99 10.93
N GLU A 35 -5.00 8.23 11.44
CA GLU A 35 -4.88 9.44 10.62
C GLU A 35 -3.54 9.51 9.86
N ILE A 36 -2.42 9.18 10.52
CA ILE A 36 -1.10 9.16 9.87
C ILE A 36 -1.09 8.12 8.75
N LEU A 37 -1.55 6.90 9.04
CA LEU A 37 -1.62 5.84 8.03
C LEU A 37 -2.55 6.24 6.88
N GLY A 38 -3.68 6.89 7.17
CA GLY A 38 -4.59 7.43 6.16
C GLY A 38 -3.92 8.45 5.24
N LYS A 39 -3.18 9.41 5.80
CA LYS A 39 -2.44 10.41 4.99
C LYS A 39 -1.40 9.77 4.07
N LEU A 40 -0.77 8.67 4.49
CA LEU A 40 0.29 7.99 3.74
C LEU A 40 -0.24 6.94 2.75
N CYS A 41 -1.34 6.27 3.08
CA CYS A 41 -1.87 5.14 2.33
C CYS A 41 -3.00 5.55 1.37
N GLU A 42 -3.83 6.55 1.72
CA GLU A 42 -5.00 6.88 0.90
C GLU A 42 -4.71 7.46 -0.48
N PRO A 43 -3.70 8.32 -0.68
CA PRO A 43 -3.34 8.75 -2.02
C PRO A 43 -3.04 7.57 -2.94
N TYR A 44 -2.36 6.54 -2.44
CA TYR A 44 -2.05 5.33 -3.20
C TYR A 44 -3.29 4.46 -3.43
N LEU A 45 -4.05 4.13 -2.37
CA LEU A 45 -5.24 3.28 -2.46
C LEU A 45 -6.38 3.93 -3.28
N SER A 46 -6.51 5.25 -3.26
CA SER A 46 -7.53 5.98 -4.03
C SER A 46 -7.42 5.77 -5.54
N ILE A 47 -6.19 5.57 -6.04
CA ILE A 47 -5.95 5.24 -7.46
C ILE A 47 -6.63 3.90 -7.80
N PHE A 48 -6.45 2.88 -6.96
CA PHE A 48 -7.03 1.55 -7.18
C PHE A 48 -8.55 1.54 -6.99
N ARG A 49 -9.06 2.27 -5.98
CA ARG A 49 -10.51 2.40 -5.75
C ARG A 49 -11.26 3.05 -6.91
N ARG A 50 -10.56 3.87 -7.73
CA ARG A 50 -11.13 4.43 -8.96
C ARG A 50 -11.40 3.37 -10.02
N PHE A 51 -10.60 2.31 -10.07
CA PHE A 51 -10.75 1.21 -11.03
C PHE A 51 -11.57 0.05 -10.47
N ILE A 52 -11.45 -0.21 -9.17
CA ILE A 52 -12.11 -1.30 -8.45
C ILE A 52 -12.84 -0.69 -7.25
N PRO A 53 -14.06 -0.15 -7.46
CA PRO A 53 -14.82 0.43 -6.37
C PRO A 53 -15.25 -0.63 -5.34
N PRO A 54 -15.43 -0.27 -4.06
CA PRO A 54 -15.86 -1.20 -3.02
C PRO A 54 -17.23 -1.82 -3.34
N ILE A 55 -17.36 -3.12 -3.12
CA ILE A 55 -18.64 -3.83 -3.29
C ILE A 55 -19.48 -3.56 -2.03
N ALA A 56 -20.67 -3.00 -2.24
CA ALA A 56 -21.62 -2.62 -1.18
C ALA A 56 -21.04 -1.66 -0.10
N GLY A 57 -19.99 -0.90 -0.44
CA GLY A 57 -19.38 0.10 0.46
C GLY A 57 -18.57 -0.48 1.63
N VAL A 58 -18.51 -1.81 1.79
CA VAL A 58 -17.86 -2.48 2.92
C VAL A 58 -16.73 -3.41 2.46
N ILE A 59 -16.89 -4.07 1.31
CA ILE A 59 -15.89 -5.02 0.79
C ILE A 59 -15.00 -4.30 -0.21
N ASP A 60 -13.90 -3.75 0.29
CA ASP A 60 -12.87 -3.11 -0.53
C ASP A 60 -11.78 -4.14 -0.92
N ILE A 61 -11.80 -4.58 -2.17
CA ILE A 61 -10.80 -5.51 -2.76
C ILE A 61 -9.60 -4.72 -3.31
N SER A 62 -9.72 -3.41 -3.48
CA SER A 62 -8.66 -2.56 -4.03
C SER A 62 -7.30 -2.68 -3.30
N PRO A 63 -7.22 -2.91 -1.97
CA PRO A 63 -5.94 -3.04 -1.31
C PRO A 63 -5.18 -4.30 -1.70
N ILE A 64 -5.86 -5.40 -2.03
CA ILE A 64 -5.21 -6.63 -2.49
C ILE A 64 -4.50 -6.34 -3.82
N VAL A 65 -5.19 -5.68 -4.74
CA VAL A 65 -4.61 -5.30 -6.04
C VAL A 65 -3.50 -4.28 -5.85
N ALA A 66 -3.67 -3.33 -4.94
CA ALA A 66 -2.65 -2.34 -4.60
C ALA A 66 -1.38 -2.99 -4.04
N LEU A 67 -1.50 -4.02 -3.19
CA LEU A 67 -0.37 -4.78 -2.66
C LEU A 67 0.35 -5.59 -3.75
N ILE A 68 -0.40 -6.20 -4.67
CA ILE A 68 0.18 -6.91 -5.83
C ILE A 68 0.96 -5.93 -6.71
N ALA A 69 0.35 -4.79 -7.05
CA ALA A 69 1.00 -3.74 -7.83
C ALA A 69 2.27 -3.23 -7.15
N LEU A 70 2.24 -3.03 -5.84
CA LEU A 70 3.39 -2.58 -5.06
C LEU A 70 4.57 -3.57 -5.15
N ARG A 71 4.29 -4.87 -5.11
CA ARG A 71 5.32 -5.91 -5.29
C ARG A 71 5.97 -5.82 -6.67
N PHE A 72 5.18 -5.65 -7.72
CA PHE A 72 5.71 -5.49 -9.07
C PHE A 72 6.53 -4.21 -9.23
N VAL A 73 6.10 -3.10 -8.61
CA VAL A 73 6.88 -1.85 -8.58
C VAL A 73 8.22 -2.07 -7.90
N GLY A 74 8.24 -2.71 -6.72
CA GLY A 74 9.48 -3.03 -6.02
C GLY A 74 10.44 -3.88 -6.84
N GLN A 75 9.93 -4.94 -7.47
CA GLN A 75 10.72 -5.80 -8.36
C GLN A 75 11.25 -5.05 -9.59
N GLY A 76 10.42 -4.20 -10.21
CA GLY A 76 10.81 -3.39 -11.36
C GLY A 76 11.91 -2.40 -11.01
N ILE A 77 11.79 -1.69 -9.88
CA ILE A 77 12.84 -0.79 -9.39
C ILE A 77 14.13 -1.57 -9.14
N ALA A 78 14.06 -2.71 -8.45
CA ALA A 78 15.23 -3.54 -8.19
C ALA A 78 15.91 -4.01 -9.50
N ALA A 79 15.13 -4.44 -10.49
CA ALA A 79 15.64 -4.86 -11.79
C ALA A 79 16.36 -3.72 -12.54
N VAL A 80 15.77 -2.53 -12.55
CA VAL A 80 16.37 -1.34 -13.16
C VAL A 80 17.68 -0.97 -12.46
N LEU A 81 17.70 -0.97 -11.12
CA LEU A 81 18.93 -0.70 -10.37
C LEU A 81 20.02 -1.73 -10.67
N LEU A 82 19.67 -3.01 -10.73
CA LEU A 82 20.62 -4.07 -11.07
C LEU A 82 21.14 -3.95 -12.50
N PHE A 83 20.31 -3.48 -13.44
CA PHE A 83 20.73 -3.23 -14.82
C PHE A 83 21.83 -2.17 -14.91
N PHE A 84 21.75 -1.09 -14.13
CA PHE A 84 22.77 -0.03 -14.12
C PHE A 84 24.05 -0.38 -13.34
N ILE A 85 24.00 -1.39 -12.46
CA ILE A 85 25.15 -1.83 -11.64
C ILE A 85 25.98 -2.89 -12.38
N LYS A 86 25.39 -3.58 -13.35
CA LYS A 86 26.09 -4.47 -14.29
C LYS A 86 26.79 -3.67 -15.38
#